data_AF-A0A6S7KDP8-F1
#
_entry.id   AF-A0A6S7KDP8-F1
#
_cell.length_a   1.000
_cell.length_b   1.000
_cell.length_c   1.000
_cell.angle_alpha   90.00
_cell.angle_beta   90.00
_cell.angle_gamma   90.00
#
_symmetry.space_group_name_H-M   'P 1'
#
loop_
_entity.id
_entity.type
_entity.pdbx_description
1 polymer ?
#
loop_
_entity_poly.entity_id
_entity_poly.type
_entity_poly.pdbx_seq_one_letter_code
_entity_poly.pdbx_strand_id
1 'polypeptide(L)'
;MSEKLADCKMTIAEEIKRNANERVLALRDAEEKLLGRLEIVYTGKQKVLGLQRDGLELELGKISGCCEFAENVLKYENEVEILKNLSAIEYLGIIHASSTFASLSFAVDDGISTARVKVEVSFLVITKDRHGNRKEGGDRLNVLVRQPDGTISKSKVKDE
;
A
#
# COMPACT_ATOMS: atom_id res chain seq x y z
N MET A 1 -14.40 41.31 53.99
CA MET A 1 -14.82 41.19 52.58
C MET A 1 -13.65 41.20 51.59
N SER A 2 -12.58 41.97 51.85
CA SER A 2 -11.40 42.08 50.97
C SER A 2 -10.66 40.73 50.72
N GLU A 3 -10.46 39.93 51.76
CA GLU A 3 -9.65 38.70 51.70
C GLU A 3 -10.28 37.60 50.85
N LYS A 4 -11.59 37.36 51.02
CA LYS A 4 -12.36 36.40 50.19
C LYS A 4 -12.37 36.76 48.71
N LEU A 5 -12.33 38.05 48.38
CA LEU A 5 -12.29 38.54 47.01
C LEU A 5 -10.90 38.29 46.38
N ALA A 6 -9.83 38.47 47.17
CA ALA A 6 -8.47 38.17 46.75
C ALA A 6 -8.25 36.67 46.51
N ASP A 7 -8.74 35.81 47.41
CA ASP A 7 -8.71 34.36 47.24
C ASP A 7 -9.46 33.92 45.99
N CYS A 8 -10.69 34.41 45.79
CA CYS A 8 -11.49 34.08 44.61
C CYS A 8 -10.78 34.49 43.30
N LYS A 9 -10.17 35.69 43.27
CA LYS A 9 -9.36 36.14 42.12
C LYS A 9 -8.18 35.21 41.86
N MET A 10 -7.48 34.76 42.91
CA MET A 10 -6.35 33.85 42.79
C MET A 10 -6.79 32.49 42.24
N THR A 11 -7.87 31.91 42.77
CA THR A 11 -8.41 30.64 42.29
C THR A 11 -8.82 30.69 40.81
N ILE A 12 -9.51 31.76 40.40
CA ILE A 12 -9.91 31.95 38.99
C ILE A 12 -8.66 32.10 38.09
N ALA A 13 -7.64 32.85 38.55
CA ALA A 13 -6.41 33.01 37.79
C ALA A 13 -5.65 31.69 37.61
N GLU A 14 -5.61 30.84 38.64
CA GLU A 14 -5.04 29.48 38.57
C GLU A 14 -5.84 28.59 37.62
N GLU A 15 -7.16 28.66 37.67
CA GLU A 15 -8.02 27.87 36.79
C GLU A 15 -7.84 28.26 35.31
N ILE A 16 -7.75 29.56 35.02
CA ILE A 16 -7.45 30.06 33.67
C ILE A 16 -6.10 29.52 33.19
N LYS A 17 -5.06 29.60 34.03
CA LYS A 17 -3.72 29.08 33.68
C LYS A 17 -3.75 27.58 33.43
N ARG A 18 -4.41 26.81 34.30
CA ARG A 18 -4.54 25.35 34.16
C ARG A 18 -5.23 24.99 32.84
N ASN A 19 -6.37 25.62 32.56
CA ASN A 19 -7.15 25.35 31.35
C ASN A 19 -6.41 25.75 30.06
N ALA A 20 -5.67 26.87 30.09
CA ALA A 20 -4.81 27.26 28.98
C ALA A 20 -3.70 26.22 28.74
N ASN A 21 -3.03 25.75 29.80
CA ASN A 21 -1.97 24.74 29.69
C ASN A 21 -2.51 23.40 29.17
N GLU A 22 -3.67 22.96 29.64
CA GLU A 22 -4.34 21.73 29.15
C GLU A 22 -4.62 21.80 27.65
N ARG A 23 -5.10 22.95 27.15
CA ARG A 23 -5.31 23.17 25.71
C ARG A 23 -4.01 23.17 24.91
N VAL A 24 -2.95 23.79 25.44
CA VAL A 24 -1.63 23.77 24.79
C VAL A 24 -1.12 22.33 24.68
N LEU A 25 -1.24 21.52 25.75
CA LEU A 25 -0.85 20.11 25.72
C LEU A 25 -1.66 19.32 24.69
N ALA A 26 -2.98 19.52 24.63
CA ALA A 26 -3.84 18.85 23.66
C ALA A 26 -3.48 19.22 22.21
N LEU A 27 -3.11 20.49 21.95
CA LEU A 27 -2.66 20.92 20.63
C LEU A 27 -1.32 20.29 20.25
N ARG A 28 -0.39 20.14 21.21
CA ARG A 28 0.90 19.47 20.97
C ARG A 28 0.74 17.98 20.66
N ASP A 29 -0.13 17.29 21.39
CA ASP A 29 -0.46 15.89 21.10
C ASP A 29 -1.12 15.73 19.71
N ALA A 30 -2.01 16.66 19.33
CA ALA A 30 -2.60 16.66 17.99
C ALA A 30 -1.56 16.94 16.88
N GLU A 31 -0.62 17.87 17.12
CA GLU A 31 0.51 18.15 16.22
C GLU A 31 1.36 16.90 15.99
N GLU A 32 1.74 16.20 17.07
CA GLU A 32 2.55 14.98 17.00
C GLU A 32 1.82 13.87 16.21
N LYS A 33 0.52 13.70 16.44
CA LYS A 33 -0.31 12.75 15.68
C LYS A 33 -0.39 13.08 14.20
N LEU A 34 -0.50 14.36 13.84
CA LEU A 34 -0.52 14.80 12.44
C LEU A 34 0.82 14.55 11.75
N LEU A 35 1.93 14.82 12.44
CA LEU A 35 3.27 14.52 11.94
C LEU A 35 3.48 13.02 11.75
N GLY A 36 3.03 12.18 12.70
CA GLY A 36 3.06 10.73 12.54
C GLY A 36 2.25 10.24 11.33
N ARG A 37 1.06 10.81 11.09
CA ARG A 37 0.26 10.51 9.89
C ARG A 37 0.96 10.93 8.61
N LEU A 38 1.60 12.09 8.60
CA LEU A 38 2.37 12.58 7.45
C LEU A 38 3.50 11.59 7.10
N GLU A 39 4.24 11.12 8.10
CA GLU A 39 5.34 10.19 7.90
C GLU A 39 4.86 8.84 7.32
N ILE A 40 3.73 8.32 7.81
CA ILE A 40 3.10 7.11 7.26
C ILE A 40 2.73 7.30 5.79
N VAL A 41 2.13 8.45 5.44
CA VAL A 41 1.77 8.76 4.05
C VAL A 41 3.00 8.91 3.17
N TYR A 42 4.03 9.59 3.66
CA TYR A 42 5.28 9.82 2.93
C TYR A 42 6.00 8.50 2.63
N THR A 43 6.24 7.69 3.66
CA THR A 43 6.92 6.39 3.54
C THR A 43 6.15 5.42 2.64
N GLY A 44 4.82 5.39 2.77
CA GLY A 44 3.95 4.65 1.86
C GLY A 44 4.15 5.09 0.41
N LYS A 45 4.07 6.39 0.13
CA LYS A 45 4.20 6.93 -1.22
C LYS A 45 5.60 6.72 -1.81
N GLN A 46 6.65 6.83 -1.00
CA GLN A 46 8.02 6.54 -1.42
C GLN A 46 8.18 5.09 -1.89
N LYS A 47 7.59 4.13 -1.16
CA LYS A 47 7.59 2.72 -1.53
C LYS A 47 6.85 2.48 -2.85
N VAL A 48 5.67 3.09 -3.02
CA VAL A 48 4.88 3.00 -4.25
C VAL A 48 5.67 3.48 -5.46
N LEU A 49 6.24 4.69 -5.38
CA LEU A 49 6.97 5.29 -6.48
C LEU A 49 8.23 4.49 -6.82
N GLY A 50 8.93 3.96 -5.81
CA GLY A 50 10.07 3.06 -6.03
C GLY A 50 9.68 1.83 -6.85
N LEU A 51 8.60 1.15 -6.47
CA LEU A 51 8.13 -0.04 -7.19
C LEU A 51 7.63 0.28 -8.60
N GLN A 52 6.99 1.44 -8.80
CA GLN A 52 6.57 1.88 -10.14
C GLN A 52 7.78 2.16 -11.04
N ARG A 53 8.82 2.81 -10.50
CA ARG A 53 10.07 3.04 -11.23
C ARG A 53 10.72 1.71 -11.62
N ASP A 54 10.88 0.80 -10.67
CA ASP A 54 11.52 -0.50 -10.91
C ASP A 54 10.73 -1.32 -11.96
N GLY A 55 9.39 -1.24 -11.95
CA GLY A 55 8.53 -1.85 -12.95
C GLY A 55 8.70 -1.25 -14.35
N LEU A 56 8.78 0.08 -14.46
CA LEU A 56 9.02 0.77 -15.72
C LEU A 56 10.43 0.49 -16.28
N GLU A 57 11.45 0.45 -15.43
CA GLU A 57 12.81 0.08 -15.82
C GLU A 57 12.87 -1.35 -16.39
N LEU A 58 12.13 -2.28 -15.78
CA LEU A 58 12.02 -3.65 -16.30
C LEU A 58 11.31 -3.71 -17.66
N GLU A 59 10.17 -3.01 -17.82
CA GLU A 59 9.45 -2.94 -19.09
C GLU A 59 10.30 -2.28 -20.18
N LEU A 60 11.01 -1.18 -19.85
CA LEU A 60 11.93 -0.51 -20.76
C LEU A 60 13.07 -1.42 -21.19
N GLY A 61 13.68 -2.17 -20.25
CA GLY A 61 14.75 -3.13 -20.56
C GLY A 61 14.27 -4.24 -21.51
N LYS A 62 13.05 -4.74 -21.31
CA LYS A 62 12.44 -5.72 -22.24
C LYS A 62 12.26 -5.14 -23.64
N ILE A 63 11.71 -3.93 -23.75
CA ILE A 63 11.46 -3.28 -25.04
C ILE A 63 12.79 -2.95 -25.75
N SER A 64 13.77 -2.41 -25.02
CA SER A 64 15.11 -2.12 -25.57
C SER A 64 15.76 -3.38 -26.12
N GLY A 65 15.71 -4.49 -25.36
CA GLY A 65 16.20 -5.78 -25.82
C GLY A 65 15.47 -6.28 -27.07
N CYS A 66 14.16 -6.06 -27.18
CA CYS A 66 13.39 -6.40 -28.38
C CYS A 66 13.80 -5.56 -29.60
N CYS A 67 14.04 -4.25 -29.42
CA CYS A 67 14.47 -3.36 -30.50
C CYS A 67 15.87 -3.72 -31.01
N GLU A 68 16.85 -3.89 -30.12
CA GLU A 68 18.21 -4.31 -30.49
C GLU A 68 18.20 -5.66 -31.22
N PHE A 69 17.34 -6.57 -30.76
CA PHE A 69 17.17 -7.86 -31.39
C PHE A 69 16.55 -7.79 -32.78
N ALA A 70 15.47 -7.00 -32.94
CA ALA A 70 14.83 -6.80 -34.24
C ALA A 70 15.80 -6.14 -35.23
N GLU A 71 16.60 -5.17 -34.77
CA GLU A 71 17.67 -4.57 -35.57
C GLU A 71 18.70 -5.61 -36.01
N ASN A 72 19.11 -6.51 -35.12
CA ASN A 72 20.05 -7.58 -35.47
C ASN A 72 19.45 -8.60 -36.45
N VAL A 73 18.19 -9.01 -36.28
CA VAL A 73 17.47 -9.90 -37.22
C VAL A 73 17.37 -9.27 -38.62
N LEU A 74 17.07 -7.97 -38.70
CA LEU A 74 17.02 -7.23 -39.96
C LEU A 74 18.40 -7.07 -40.62
N LYS A 75 19.47 -7.12 -39.81
CA LYS A 75 20.85 -6.93 -40.26
C LYS A 75 21.52 -8.21 -40.76
N TYR A 76 21.04 -9.38 -40.33
CA TYR A 76 21.58 -10.68 -40.73
C TYR A 76 20.55 -11.48 -41.56
N GLU A 77 20.84 -11.69 -42.85
CA GLU A 77 19.96 -12.39 -43.82
C GLU A 77 19.86 -13.92 -43.62
N ASN A 78 20.40 -14.47 -42.52
CA ASN A 78 20.51 -15.91 -42.35
C ASN A 78 19.24 -16.51 -41.70
N GLU A 79 18.50 -17.28 -42.50
CA GLU A 79 17.22 -17.92 -42.15
C GLU A 79 17.23 -18.69 -40.81
N VAL A 80 18.37 -19.32 -40.46
CA VAL A 80 18.53 -20.10 -39.23
C VAL A 80 18.60 -19.22 -37.98
N GLU A 81 19.20 -18.03 -38.11
CA GLU A 81 19.29 -17.05 -37.03
C GLU A 81 17.95 -16.36 -36.80
N ILE A 82 17.21 -16.08 -37.88
CA ILE A 82 15.84 -15.56 -37.86
C ILE A 82 14.90 -16.54 -37.11
N LEU A 83 14.98 -17.84 -37.39
CA LEU A 83 14.15 -18.87 -36.74
C LEU A 83 14.40 -19.04 -35.24
N LYS A 84 15.68 -19.07 -34.81
CA LYS A 84 16.02 -19.05 -33.38
C LYS A 84 15.46 -17.81 -32.70
N ASN A 85 15.52 -16.70 -33.41
CA ASN A 85 15.09 -15.42 -32.90
C ASN A 85 13.55 -15.29 -32.80
N LEU A 86 12.79 -15.82 -33.76
CA LEU A 86 11.32 -15.88 -33.68
C LEU A 86 10.81 -16.70 -32.49
N SER A 87 11.47 -17.81 -32.15
CA SER A 87 11.06 -18.65 -31.03
C SER A 87 11.12 -17.91 -29.68
N ALA A 88 12.06 -16.97 -29.51
CA ALA A 88 12.15 -16.12 -28.32
C ALA A 88 10.98 -15.12 -28.25
N ILE A 89 10.50 -14.63 -29.39
CA ILE A 89 9.36 -13.70 -29.50
C ILE A 89 8.05 -14.38 -29.04
N GLU A 90 7.83 -15.65 -29.36
CA GLU A 90 6.64 -16.40 -28.91
C GLU A 90 6.56 -16.53 -27.38
N TYR A 91 7.70 -16.73 -26.71
CA TYR A 91 7.77 -16.75 -25.24
C TYR A 91 7.66 -15.35 -24.60
N LEU A 92 7.94 -14.29 -25.35
CA LEU A 92 7.82 -12.88 -24.93
C LEU A 92 6.37 -12.35 -25.01
N GLY A 93 5.51 -12.97 -25.82
CA GLY A 93 4.11 -12.55 -26.05
C GLY A 93 3.15 -12.79 -24.88
N ILE A 94 3.54 -13.57 -23.87
CA ILE A 94 2.71 -13.79 -22.67
C ILE A 94 3.21 -12.91 -21.53
N ILE A 95 3.00 -11.59 -21.67
CA ILE A 95 3.03 -10.69 -20.53
C ILE A 95 1.74 -10.92 -19.75
N HIS A 96 1.76 -11.80 -18.74
CA HIS A 96 0.72 -11.80 -17.70
C HIS A 96 0.87 -10.50 -16.90
N ALA A 97 0.38 -9.40 -17.46
CA ALA A 97 0.23 -8.16 -16.72
C ALA A 97 -0.95 -8.37 -15.77
N SER A 98 -0.68 -8.71 -14.51
CA SER A 98 -1.72 -8.62 -13.48
C SER A 98 -2.34 -7.24 -13.55
N SER A 99 -3.67 -7.23 -13.64
CA SER A 99 -4.46 -6.01 -13.61
C SER A 99 -4.36 -5.30 -12.25
N THR A 100 -3.89 -6.03 -11.24
CA THR A 100 -3.71 -5.60 -9.86
C THR A 100 -2.24 -5.69 -9.45
N PHE A 101 -1.79 -4.72 -8.66
CA PHE A 101 -0.43 -4.61 -8.15
C PHE A 101 -0.44 -4.90 -6.65
N ALA A 102 0.13 -6.05 -6.25
CA ALA A 102 0.02 -6.58 -4.89
C ALA A 102 0.50 -5.60 -3.81
N SER A 103 1.55 -4.83 -4.09
CA SER A 103 2.16 -3.87 -3.17
C SER A 103 1.34 -2.58 -2.96
N LEU A 104 0.36 -2.31 -3.82
CA LEU A 104 -0.60 -1.20 -3.68
C LEU A 104 -1.95 -1.65 -3.11
N SER A 105 -2.16 -2.95 -3.09
CA SER A 105 -3.37 -3.56 -2.58
C SER A 105 -3.25 -3.69 -1.06
N PHE A 106 -4.36 -3.47 -0.37
CA PHE A 106 -4.39 -3.55 1.09
C PHE A 106 -5.72 -4.14 1.54
N ALA A 107 -5.68 -4.79 2.69
CA ALA A 107 -6.87 -5.21 3.38
C ALA A 107 -7.32 -4.09 4.33
N VAL A 108 -8.63 -3.89 4.44
CA VAL A 108 -9.27 -3.06 5.48
C VAL A 108 -10.29 -3.92 6.20
N ASP A 109 -10.64 -3.55 7.43
CA ASP A 109 -11.72 -4.04 8.31
C ASP A 109 -11.18 -4.65 9.61
N ASP A 110 -12.07 -4.78 10.60
CA ASP A 110 -11.77 -5.22 11.97
C ASP A 110 -11.20 -6.65 12.01
N GLY A 111 -11.49 -7.47 10.98
CA GLY A 111 -10.95 -8.83 10.83
C GLY A 111 -9.44 -8.91 10.63
N ILE A 112 -8.77 -7.79 10.39
CA ILE A 112 -7.30 -7.74 10.26
C ILE A 112 -6.61 -7.64 11.61
N SER A 113 -7.20 -6.89 12.56
CA SER A 113 -6.57 -6.53 13.83
C SER A 113 -7.13 -7.32 15.01
N THR A 114 -8.42 -7.64 15.00
CA THR A 114 -9.10 -8.32 16.11
C THR A 114 -10.05 -9.37 15.59
N ALA A 115 -9.69 -10.64 15.80
CA ALA A 115 -10.59 -11.76 15.56
C ALA A 115 -11.01 -12.40 16.88
N ARG A 116 -12.33 -12.54 17.12
CA ARG A 116 -12.84 -13.29 18.29
C ARG A 116 -12.88 -14.77 17.95
N VAL A 117 -12.40 -15.61 18.88
CA VAL A 117 -12.42 -17.06 18.73
C VAL A 117 -13.86 -17.54 18.51
N LYS A 118 -14.07 -18.37 17.47
CA LYS A 118 -15.38 -18.91 17.03
C LYS A 118 -16.37 -17.90 16.45
N VAL A 119 -15.95 -16.67 16.13
CA VAL A 119 -16.77 -15.70 15.40
C VAL A 119 -16.20 -15.57 13.99
N GLU A 120 -17.04 -15.73 12.96
CA GLU A 120 -16.64 -15.44 11.59
C GLU A 120 -16.37 -13.94 11.45
N VAL A 121 -15.23 -13.59 10.85
CA VAL A 121 -14.86 -12.19 10.61
C VAL A 121 -14.54 -12.03 9.13
N SER A 122 -15.05 -10.96 8.54
CA SER A 122 -14.75 -10.55 7.18
C SER A 122 -13.65 -9.48 7.17
N PHE A 123 -12.93 -9.41 6.06
CA PHE A 123 -12.14 -8.25 5.72
C PHE A 123 -12.20 -8.02 4.22
N LEU A 124 -12.10 -6.75 3.84
CA LEU A 124 -12.16 -6.33 2.45
C LEU A 124 -10.74 -6.21 1.91
N VAL A 125 -10.41 -6.98 0.88
CA VAL A 125 -9.15 -6.80 0.14
C VAL A 125 -9.42 -5.85 -1.02
N ILE A 126 -8.83 -4.66 -0.97
CA ILE A 126 -8.93 -3.67 -2.04
C ILE A 126 -7.74 -3.86 -2.98
N THR A 127 -8.02 -4.41 -4.16
CA THR A 127 -7.04 -4.52 -5.24
C THR A 127 -6.93 -3.22 -6.02
N LYS A 128 -5.69 -2.79 -6.25
CA LYS A 128 -5.39 -1.58 -7.01
C LYS A 128 -4.52 -1.89 -8.22
N ASP A 129 -4.75 -1.17 -9.31
CA ASP A 129 -3.87 -1.21 -10.47
C ASP A 129 -2.55 -0.46 -10.20
N ARG A 130 -1.66 -0.49 -11.21
CA ARG A 130 -0.38 0.24 -11.18
C ARG A 130 -0.53 1.76 -11.05
N HIS A 131 -1.73 2.31 -11.21
CA HIS A 131 -2.06 3.73 -11.07
C HIS A 131 -2.76 4.06 -9.75
N GLY A 132 -3.00 3.07 -8.89
CA GLY A 132 -3.67 3.23 -7.61
C GLY A 132 -5.20 3.26 -7.69
N ASN A 133 -5.77 3.04 -8.88
CA ASN A 133 -7.21 2.95 -9.06
C ASN A 133 -7.70 1.58 -8.63
N ARG A 134 -8.91 1.52 -8.08
CA ARG A 134 -9.56 0.24 -7.77
C ARG A 134 -9.89 -0.48 -9.07
N LYS A 135 -9.65 -1.79 -9.09
CA LYS A 135 -10.06 -2.67 -10.19
C LYS A 135 -10.87 -3.82 -9.61
N GLU A 136 -11.99 -4.10 -10.28
CA GLU A 136 -12.90 -5.20 -9.99
C GLU A 136 -12.56 -6.38 -10.89
N GLY A 137 -12.41 -7.57 -10.29
CA GLY A 137 -12.29 -8.84 -10.99
C GLY A 137 -10.98 -9.12 -11.75
N GLY A 138 -10.80 -10.39 -12.13
CA GLY A 138 -9.79 -10.87 -13.09
C GLY A 138 -8.58 -11.57 -12.47
N ASP A 139 -8.06 -11.07 -11.36
CA ASP A 139 -6.87 -11.65 -10.72
C ASP A 139 -7.24 -12.65 -9.61
N ARG A 140 -6.55 -13.79 -9.57
CA ARG A 140 -6.73 -14.79 -8.51
C ARG A 140 -6.10 -14.30 -7.21
N LEU A 141 -6.93 -14.03 -6.21
CA LEU A 141 -6.50 -13.70 -4.86
C LEU A 141 -6.42 -14.95 -3.99
N ASN A 142 -5.26 -15.17 -3.36
CA ASN A 142 -5.05 -16.20 -2.36
C ASN A 142 -4.83 -15.54 -0.99
N VAL A 143 -5.63 -15.95 0.00
CA VAL A 143 -5.58 -15.41 1.35
C VAL A 143 -5.11 -16.49 2.31
N LEU A 144 -3.99 -16.24 2.99
CA LEU A 144 -3.44 -17.13 4.02
C LEU A 144 -3.68 -16.51 5.39
N VAL A 145 -4.54 -17.14 6.20
CA VAL A 145 -4.79 -16.72 7.59
C VAL A 145 -3.97 -17.62 8.51
N ARG A 146 -3.06 -17.03 9.29
CA ARG A 146 -2.23 -17.76 10.25
C ARG A 146 -2.74 -17.50 11.67
N GLN A 147 -3.04 -18.56 12.40
CA GLN A 147 -3.41 -18.49 13.81
C GLN A 147 -2.17 -18.28 14.69
N PRO A 148 -2.34 -17.85 15.96
CA PRO A 148 -1.24 -17.67 16.90
C PRO A 148 -0.42 -18.95 17.15
N ASP A 149 -1.03 -20.12 16.99
CA ASP A 149 -0.38 -21.43 17.10
C ASP A 149 0.42 -21.82 15.83
N GLY A 150 0.43 -20.95 14.82
CA GLY A 150 1.11 -21.17 13.54
C GLY A 150 0.30 -21.95 12.51
N THR A 151 -0.89 -22.45 12.86
CA THR A 151 -1.75 -23.18 11.93
C THR A 151 -2.37 -22.27 10.88
N ILE A 152 -2.58 -22.81 9.68
CA ILE A 152 -3.18 -22.08 8.56
C ILE A 152 -4.68 -22.39 8.55
N SER A 153 -5.50 -21.35 8.67
CA SER A 153 -6.95 -21.45 8.56
C SER A 153 -7.43 -21.33 7.12
N LYS A 154 -8.46 -22.10 6.76
CA LYS A 154 -9.10 -22.01 5.44
C LYS A 154 -9.85 -20.67 5.33
N SER A 155 -9.59 -19.95 4.25
CA SER A 155 -10.27 -18.72 3.88
C SER A 155 -11.12 -18.97 2.63
N LYS A 156 -12.20 -18.19 2.46
CA LYS A 156 -12.99 -18.16 1.23
C LYS A 156 -12.99 -16.73 0.73
N VAL A 157 -12.48 -16.53 -0.49
CA VAL A 157 -12.55 -15.25 -1.17
C VAL A 157 -13.86 -15.20 -1.95
N LYS A 158 -14.61 -14.12 -1.78
CA LYS A 158 -15.76 -13.77 -2.62
C LYS A 158 -15.40 -12.46 -3.33
N ASP A 159 -15.70 -12.41 -4.62
CA ASP A 159 -15.66 -11.18 -5.41
C ASP A 159 -17.01 -10.48 -5.18
N GLU A 160 -17.00 -9.26 -4.67
CA GLU A 160 -18.20 -8.41 -4.44
C GLU A 160 -18.17 -7.18 -5.34
#